data_AF-A0A376F9T8-F1
#
_entry.id   AF-A0A376F9T8-F1
#
_cell.length_a   1.000
_cell.length_b   1.000
_cell.length_c   1.000
_cell.angle_alpha   90.00
_cell.angle_beta   90.00
_cell.angle_gamma   90.00
#
_symmetry.space_group_name_H-M   'P 1'
#
loop_
_entity.id
_entity.type
_entity.pdbx_description
1 polymer ?
#
loop_
_entity_poly.entity_id
_entity_poly.type
_entity_poly.pdbx_seq_one_letter_code
_entity_poly.pdbx_strand_id
1 'polypeptide(L)'
;MSCISAAGRKDIDETVYPDLNDYFDDLATTWRDAIRAFYDAGCRYLQLDDTVWAYLCSDDQRRQIRERGDDADELARIYARVLNKALEGKPDDLTIGLHVCRGNFRSTWISEGGYEPVAEVLFGTVNVDAFFLEYDNDRSGDFAPLRFIRPGKQQVVLGLITTKNGELENPEGIKARLEEAAKYVAKEQICLSPAVRLCLYRRGQQPERNPAVGQSPSGHADRQRSLVKPHPQRCIIKVQRCAILRRYLYIPRSPSRNSATSILASFLLLLR
;
A
#
# COMPACT_ATOMS: atom_id res chain seq x y z
N MET A 1 -6.29 1.90 -5.30
CA MET A 1 -7.14 0.71 -5.33
C MET A 1 -6.38 -0.25 -4.45
N SER A 2 -6.97 -0.82 -3.40
CA SER A 2 -6.26 -1.90 -2.71
C SER A 2 -5.96 -2.96 -3.77
N CYS A 3 -4.77 -3.57 -3.67
CA CYS A 3 -4.35 -4.57 -4.65
C CYS A 3 -5.18 -5.85 -4.48
N ILE A 4 -5.84 -5.96 -3.34
CA ILE A 4 -6.73 -7.03 -2.94
C ILE A 4 -8.16 -6.45 -2.77
N SER A 5 -9.18 -7.22 -3.10
CA SER A 5 -10.56 -6.80 -2.81
C SER A 5 -10.86 -6.93 -1.32
N ALA A 6 -11.29 -5.84 -0.67
CA ALA A 6 -11.82 -5.87 0.71
C ALA A 6 -13.26 -6.43 0.78
N ALA A 7 -13.85 -6.69 -0.38
CA ALA A 7 -15.24 -7.05 -0.55
C ALA A 7 -15.45 -8.54 -0.20
N GLY A 8 -16.51 -8.86 0.54
CA GLY A 8 -16.80 -10.24 0.93
C GLY A 8 -17.42 -11.05 -0.21
N ARG A 9 -17.71 -12.35 0.00
CA ARG A 9 -18.39 -13.20 -1.00
C ARG A 9 -19.62 -12.51 -1.63
N LYS A 10 -20.39 -11.79 -0.80
CA LYS A 10 -21.63 -11.09 -1.20
C LYS A 10 -21.42 -9.97 -2.22
N ASP A 11 -20.20 -9.45 -2.33
CA ASP A 11 -19.86 -8.37 -3.27
C ASP A 11 -19.33 -8.91 -4.61
N ILE A 12 -19.23 -10.22 -4.76
CA ILE A 12 -18.73 -10.92 -5.95
C ILE A 12 -19.87 -11.72 -6.56
N ASP A 13 -20.22 -11.40 -7.81
CA ASP A 13 -21.32 -12.04 -8.54
C ASP A 13 -21.11 -13.56 -8.65
N GLU A 14 -22.03 -14.33 -8.04
CA GLU A 14 -21.95 -15.79 -7.99
C GLU A 14 -22.15 -16.46 -9.34
N THR A 15 -22.81 -15.78 -10.28
CA THR A 15 -23.04 -16.30 -11.63
C THR A 15 -21.78 -16.19 -12.50
N VAL A 16 -20.93 -15.20 -12.19
CA VAL A 16 -19.65 -14.98 -12.88
C VAL A 16 -18.54 -15.78 -12.21
N TYR A 17 -18.48 -15.76 -10.87
CA TYR A 17 -17.54 -16.53 -10.07
C TYR A 17 -18.29 -17.41 -9.05
N PRO A 18 -18.65 -18.65 -9.46
CA PRO A 18 -19.20 -19.64 -8.54
C PRO A 18 -18.19 -20.04 -7.46
N ASP A 19 -16.91 -20.18 -7.83
CA ASP A 19 -15.78 -20.39 -6.93
C ASP A 19 -15.00 -19.07 -6.74
N LEU A 20 -14.75 -18.69 -5.49
CA LEU A 20 -13.94 -17.52 -5.16
C LEU A 20 -12.46 -17.71 -5.48
N ASN A 21 -11.96 -18.94 -5.56
CA ASN A 21 -10.58 -19.19 -5.95
C ASN A 21 -10.31 -18.71 -7.37
N ASP A 22 -11.26 -18.94 -8.30
CA ASP A 22 -11.18 -18.45 -9.67
C ASP A 22 -11.13 -16.92 -9.70
N TYR A 23 -11.95 -16.25 -8.87
CA TYR A 23 -11.93 -14.80 -8.72
C TYR A 23 -10.55 -14.28 -8.28
N PHE A 24 -9.98 -14.87 -7.23
CA PHE A 24 -8.68 -14.47 -6.71
C PHE A 24 -7.54 -14.76 -7.70
N ASP A 25 -7.65 -15.83 -8.48
CA ASP A 25 -6.70 -16.20 -9.50
C ASP A 25 -6.72 -15.25 -10.71
N ASP A 26 -7.91 -14.85 -11.16
CA ASP A 26 -8.08 -13.84 -12.21
C ASP A 26 -7.64 -12.45 -11.74
N LEU A 27 -7.91 -12.10 -10.47
CA LEU A 27 -7.42 -10.86 -9.87
C LEU A 27 -5.88 -10.83 -9.83
N ALA A 28 -5.24 -11.91 -9.40
CA ALA A 28 -3.78 -12.02 -9.37
C ALA A 28 -3.19 -11.91 -10.78
N THR A 29 -3.80 -12.58 -11.76
CA THR A 29 -3.38 -12.51 -13.18
C THR A 29 -3.51 -11.09 -13.72
N THR A 30 -4.61 -10.40 -13.42
CA THR A 30 -4.84 -9.02 -13.82
C THR A 30 -3.76 -8.08 -13.26
N TRP A 31 -3.38 -8.24 -11.99
CA TRP A 31 -2.31 -7.45 -11.40
C TRP A 31 -0.94 -7.78 -11.97
N ARG A 32 -0.65 -9.06 -12.26
CA ARG A 32 0.59 -9.46 -12.93
C ARG A 32 0.74 -8.78 -14.29
N ASP A 33 -0.33 -8.77 -15.09
CA ASP A 33 -0.34 -8.12 -16.41
C ASP A 33 -0.14 -6.60 -16.27
N ALA A 34 -0.77 -5.97 -15.28
CA ALA A 34 -0.59 -4.55 -15.00
C ALA A 34 0.86 -4.22 -14.58
N ILE A 35 1.44 -5.00 -13.67
CA ILE A 35 2.84 -4.86 -13.22
C ILE A 35 3.79 -5.00 -14.42
N ARG A 36 3.56 -6.03 -15.26
CA ARG A 36 4.35 -6.27 -16.46
C ARG A 36 4.27 -5.10 -17.44
N ALA A 37 3.09 -4.55 -17.66
CA ALA A 37 2.94 -3.42 -18.57
C ALA A 37 3.61 -2.13 -18.06
N PHE A 38 3.59 -1.87 -16.75
CA PHE A 38 4.39 -0.79 -16.18
C PHE A 38 5.88 -1.02 -16.43
N TYR A 39 6.35 -2.25 -16.24
CA TYR A 39 7.74 -2.61 -16.50
C TYR A 39 8.14 -2.42 -17.96
N ASP A 40 7.32 -2.88 -18.89
CA ASP A 40 7.52 -2.75 -20.34
C ASP A 40 7.50 -1.28 -20.79
N ALA A 41 6.77 -0.41 -20.07
CA ALA A 41 6.81 1.04 -20.23
C ALA A 41 8.06 1.71 -19.61
N GLY A 42 9.00 0.94 -19.05
CA GLY A 42 10.24 1.44 -18.47
C GLY A 42 10.20 1.67 -16.94
N CYS A 43 9.10 1.30 -16.27
CA CYS A 43 9.05 1.36 -14.80
C CYS A 43 10.05 0.37 -14.19
N ARG A 44 10.82 0.84 -13.20
CA ARG A 44 11.77 0.02 -12.42
C ARG A 44 11.53 0.10 -10.91
N TYR A 45 10.59 0.93 -10.50
CA TYR A 45 10.11 1.03 -9.14
C TYR A 45 8.59 1.22 -9.16
N LEU A 46 7.85 0.23 -8.67
CA LEU A 46 6.40 0.27 -8.61
C LEU A 46 5.95 0.07 -7.16
N GLN A 47 5.09 0.98 -6.67
CA GLN A 47 4.53 0.87 -5.33
C GLN A 47 3.05 0.49 -5.38
N LEU A 48 2.74 -0.62 -4.71
CA LEU A 48 1.41 -1.12 -4.43
C LEU A 48 0.91 -0.49 -3.13
N ASP A 49 -0.25 0.14 -3.13
CA ASP A 49 -0.88 0.65 -1.91
C ASP A 49 -2.03 -0.26 -1.50
N ASP A 50 -1.99 -0.78 -0.29
CA ASP A 50 -3.01 -1.69 0.22
C ASP A 50 -3.51 -1.29 1.62
N THR A 51 -4.83 -1.20 1.76
CA THR A 51 -5.49 -0.85 3.02
C THR A 51 -6.00 -2.06 3.79
N VAL A 52 -6.10 -3.23 3.15
CA VAL A 52 -6.78 -4.40 3.72
C VAL A 52 -5.98 -5.01 4.87
N TRP A 53 -4.65 -5.01 4.76
CA TRP A 53 -3.76 -5.45 5.83
C TRP A 53 -3.97 -4.67 7.13
N ALA A 54 -4.24 -3.36 7.05
CA ALA A 54 -4.57 -2.57 8.22
C ALA A 54 -5.88 -3.06 8.86
N TYR A 55 -6.94 -3.29 8.09
CA TYR A 55 -8.21 -3.83 8.62
C TYR A 55 -8.01 -5.16 9.35
N LEU A 56 -7.15 -6.03 8.84
CA LEU A 56 -6.83 -7.31 9.50
C LEU A 56 -6.05 -7.17 10.81
N CYS A 57 -5.52 -5.98 11.12
CA CYS A 57 -4.87 -5.67 12.40
C CYS A 57 -5.86 -5.19 13.48
N SER A 58 -7.05 -4.73 13.10
CA SER A 58 -8.03 -4.17 14.04
C SER A 58 -8.95 -5.26 14.58
N ASP A 59 -9.06 -5.38 15.91
CA ASP A 59 -9.95 -6.34 16.57
C ASP A 59 -11.42 -6.14 16.18
N ASP A 60 -11.83 -4.88 15.99
CA ASP A 60 -13.19 -4.54 15.58
C ASP A 60 -13.49 -5.07 14.17
N GLN A 61 -12.58 -4.84 13.22
CA GLN A 61 -12.71 -5.33 11.86
C GLN A 61 -12.62 -6.86 11.81
N ARG A 62 -11.71 -7.48 12.57
CA ARG A 62 -11.64 -8.94 12.71
C ARG A 62 -12.93 -9.52 13.29
N ARG A 63 -13.61 -8.82 14.20
CA ARG A 63 -14.93 -9.22 14.70
C ARG A 63 -16.01 -9.13 13.61
N GLN A 64 -16.05 -8.03 12.86
CA GLN A 64 -16.98 -7.88 11.72
C GLN A 64 -16.77 -8.96 10.64
N ILE A 65 -15.51 -9.35 10.38
CA ILE A 65 -15.15 -10.47 9.49
C ILE A 65 -15.74 -11.80 9.99
N ARG A 66 -15.65 -12.07 11.31
CA ARG A 66 -16.27 -13.28 11.89
C ARG A 66 -17.80 -13.23 11.86
N GLU A 67 -18.40 -12.08 12.13
CA GLU A 67 -19.86 -11.88 12.11
C GLU A 67 -20.47 -12.12 10.71
N ARG A 68 -19.72 -11.85 9.65
CA ARG A 68 -20.13 -12.16 8.26
C ARG A 68 -19.81 -13.59 7.83
N GLY A 69 -19.19 -14.41 8.69
CA GLY A 69 -18.90 -15.82 8.46
C GLY A 69 -17.53 -16.12 7.84
N ASP A 70 -16.63 -15.14 7.77
CA ASP A 70 -15.27 -15.31 7.24
C ASP A 70 -14.24 -15.48 8.38
N ASP A 71 -13.05 -15.99 8.03
CA ASP A 71 -11.89 -16.09 8.91
C ASP A 71 -10.82 -15.05 8.51
N ALA A 72 -10.43 -14.18 9.44
CA ALA A 72 -9.47 -13.11 9.18
C ALA A 72 -8.05 -13.62 8.86
N ASP A 73 -7.65 -14.73 9.46
CA ASP A 73 -6.33 -15.32 9.24
C ASP A 73 -6.29 -16.08 7.92
N GLU A 74 -7.39 -16.73 7.55
CA GLU A 74 -7.51 -17.32 6.21
C GLU A 74 -7.51 -16.25 5.12
N LEU A 75 -8.23 -15.14 5.33
CA LEU A 75 -8.16 -13.99 4.42
C LEU A 75 -6.73 -13.46 4.29
N ALA A 76 -5.97 -13.34 5.38
CA ALA A 76 -4.56 -12.94 5.32
C ALA A 76 -3.73 -13.87 4.43
N ARG A 77 -3.93 -15.20 4.52
CA ARG A 77 -3.25 -16.19 3.67
C ARG A 77 -3.66 -16.08 2.19
N ILE A 78 -4.96 -15.93 1.92
CA ILE A 78 -5.48 -15.73 0.56
C ILE A 78 -4.86 -14.47 -0.06
N TYR A 79 -4.81 -13.38 0.70
CA TYR A 79 -4.26 -12.10 0.25
C TYR A 79 -2.76 -12.17 -0.04
N ALA A 80 -2.00 -12.84 0.82
CA ALA A 80 -0.59 -13.12 0.56
C ALA A 80 -0.41 -13.97 -0.71
N ARG A 81 -1.24 -15.01 -0.91
CA ARG A 81 -1.22 -15.84 -2.12
C ARG A 81 -1.50 -15.02 -3.39
N VAL A 82 -2.51 -14.16 -3.36
CA VAL A 82 -2.86 -13.27 -4.50
C VAL A 82 -1.71 -12.33 -4.83
N LEU A 83 -1.12 -11.66 -3.83
CA LEU A 83 0.02 -10.77 -4.05
C LEU A 83 1.22 -11.53 -4.61
N ASN A 84 1.54 -12.70 -4.08
CA ASN A 84 2.65 -13.51 -4.56
C ASN A 84 2.43 -13.99 -6.00
N LYS A 85 1.22 -14.44 -6.34
CA LYS A 85 0.86 -14.84 -7.70
C LYS A 85 0.89 -13.66 -8.68
N ALA A 86 0.50 -12.46 -8.23
CA ALA A 86 0.65 -11.23 -9.02
C ALA A 86 2.12 -10.86 -9.29
N LEU A 87 3.05 -11.32 -8.46
CA LEU A 87 4.48 -11.05 -8.56
C LEU A 87 5.27 -12.20 -9.22
N GLU A 88 4.62 -13.29 -9.61
CA GLU A 88 5.26 -14.37 -10.36
C GLU A 88 5.85 -13.85 -11.68
N GLY A 89 7.13 -14.15 -11.92
CA GLY A 89 7.84 -13.66 -13.10
C GLY A 89 8.22 -12.18 -13.05
N LYS A 90 8.14 -11.53 -11.87
CA LYS A 90 8.69 -10.18 -11.65
C LYS A 90 10.16 -10.13 -12.10
N PRO A 91 10.55 -9.22 -13.01
CA PRO A 91 11.95 -9.04 -13.40
C PRO A 91 12.85 -8.65 -12.22
N ASP A 92 14.09 -9.13 -12.21
CA ASP A 92 15.04 -8.90 -11.11
C ASP A 92 15.40 -7.41 -10.91
N ASP A 93 15.33 -6.60 -11.98
CA ASP A 93 15.61 -5.16 -11.95
C ASP A 93 14.36 -4.31 -11.62
N LEU A 94 13.21 -4.92 -11.37
CA LEU A 94 11.99 -4.25 -10.90
C LEU A 94 11.89 -4.34 -9.38
N THR A 95 11.91 -3.18 -8.72
CA THR A 95 11.61 -3.05 -7.29
C THR A 95 10.12 -2.84 -7.06
N ILE A 96 9.53 -3.62 -6.17
CA ILE A 96 8.14 -3.54 -5.72
C ILE A 96 8.09 -3.17 -4.25
N GLY A 97 7.49 -2.02 -3.96
CA GLY A 97 7.13 -1.63 -2.60
C GLY A 97 5.67 -1.94 -2.30
N LEU A 98 5.35 -2.37 -1.08
CA LEU A 98 3.99 -2.46 -0.55
C LEU A 98 3.81 -1.44 0.56
N HIS A 99 2.93 -0.46 0.35
CA HIS A 99 2.50 0.46 1.39
C HIS A 99 1.26 -0.08 2.07
N VAL A 100 1.38 -0.34 3.37
CA VAL A 100 0.25 -0.74 4.20
C VAL A 100 -0.40 0.51 4.76
N CYS A 101 -1.43 0.97 4.06
CA CYS A 101 -2.10 2.22 4.39
C CYS A 101 -3.12 2.00 5.50
N ARG A 102 -3.02 2.76 6.58
CA ARG A 102 -4.00 2.72 7.69
C ARG A 102 -5.22 3.61 7.47
N GLY A 103 -5.31 4.22 6.29
CA GLY A 103 -6.42 5.07 5.88
C GLY A 103 -6.25 6.51 6.35
N ASN A 104 -6.45 7.45 5.42
CA ASN A 104 -6.55 8.88 5.71
C ASN A 104 -7.81 9.50 5.05
N PHE A 105 -8.80 8.65 4.70
CA PHE A 105 -10.00 9.10 4.01
C PHE A 105 -11.09 9.47 5.02
N ARG A 106 -11.28 10.79 5.20
CA ARG A 106 -12.40 11.42 5.94
C ARG A 106 -12.50 11.08 7.43
N SER A 107 -11.44 11.30 8.21
CA SER A 107 -11.54 11.40 9.68
C SER A 107 -12.22 10.21 10.39
N THR A 108 -12.35 9.08 9.70
CA THR A 108 -13.03 7.89 10.21
C THR A 108 -11.94 6.94 10.63
N TRP A 109 -11.96 6.58 11.90
CA TRP A 109 -10.97 5.83 12.65
C TRP A 109 -11.06 4.35 12.30
N ILE A 110 -10.63 3.97 11.09
CA ILE A 110 -10.99 2.65 10.52
C ILE A 110 -10.02 1.54 10.97
N SER A 111 -8.84 1.83 11.54
CA SER A 111 -7.94 0.77 12.02
C SER A 111 -6.96 1.23 13.11
N GLU A 112 -7.13 0.70 14.32
CA GLU A 112 -6.19 0.82 15.45
C GLU A 112 -5.59 -0.57 15.74
N GLY A 113 -4.34 -0.61 16.25
CA GLY A 113 -3.64 -1.85 16.60
C GLY A 113 -2.30 -2.04 15.88
N GLY A 114 -1.34 -2.73 16.50
CA GLY A 114 -0.06 -3.07 15.89
C GLY A 114 -0.18 -4.10 14.75
N TYR A 115 0.87 -4.30 13.96
CA TYR A 115 0.87 -5.29 12.86
C TYR A 115 0.89 -6.75 13.33
N GLU A 116 1.01 -7.00 14.63
CA GLU A 116 1.17 -8.32 15.23
C GLU A 116 0.22 -9.40 14.67
N PRO A 117 -1.11 -9.16 14.49
CA PRO A 117 -2.03 -10.20 14.03
C PRO A 117 -1.76 -10.72 12.62
N VAL A 118 -1.06 -9.94 11.79
CA VAL A 118 -0.76 -10.30 10.39
C VAL A 118 0.72 -10.41 10.11
N ALA A 119 1.59 -10.07 11.07
CA ALA A 119 3.01 -9.85 10.85
C ALA A 119 3.73 -11.06 10.25
N GLU A 120 3.44 -12.25 10.78
CA GLU A 120 4.06 -13.49 10.30
C GLU A 120 3.71 -13.77 8.83
N VAL A 121 2.44 -13.64 8.46
CA VAL A 121 1.99 -13.83 7.07
C VAL A 121 2.49 -12.70 6.19
N LEU A 122 2.25 -11.46 6.56
CA LEU A 122 2.59 -10.27 5.78
C LEU A 122 4.10 -10.18 5.52
N PHE A 123 4.91 -10.17 6.57
CA PHE A 123 6.36 -9.97 6.46
C PHE A 123 7.08 -11.25 6.07
N GLY A 124 6.63 -12.39 6.59
CA GLY A 124 7.25 -13.69 6.36
C GLY A 124 6.97 -14.27 4.98
N THR A 125 5.79 -14.02 4.39
CA THR A 125 5.36 -14.74 3.17
C THR A 125 5.16 -13.86 1.93
N VAL A 126 4.91 -12.55 2.06
CA VAL A 126 4.68 -11.68 0.89
C VAL A 126 6.00 -11.33 0.21
N ASN A 127 6.08 -11.54 -1.10
CA ASN A 127 7.30 -11.47 -1.92
C ASN A 127 7.57 -10.08 -2.50
N VAL A 128 7.41 -9.03 -1.70
CA VAL A 128 7.77 -7.65 -2.06
C VAL A 128 9.17 -7.30 -1.57
N ASP A 129 9.79 -6.31 -2.21
CA ASP A 129 11.15 -5.87 -1.90
C ASP A 129 11.19 -4.89 -0.72
N ALA A 130 10.14 -4.10 -0.54
CA ALA A 130 10.06 -3.12 0.55
C ALA A 130 8.64 -3.00 1.13
N PHE A 131 8.53 -2.94 2.46
CA PHE A 131 7.29 -2.55 3.14
C PHE A 131 7.36 -1.09 3.58
N PHE A 132 6.31 -0.32 3.29
CA PHE A 132 6.13 1.03 3.83
C PHE A 132 5.05 0.97 4.91
N LEU A 133 5.47 1.18 6.16
CA LEU A 133 4.63 0.96 7.34
C LEU A 133 4.42 2.28 8.07
N GLU A 134 3.16 2.60 8.37
CA GLU A 134 2.81 3.81 9.12
C GLU A 134 3.04 3.59 10.62
N TYR A 135 3.84 4.47 11.25
CA TYR A 135 4.21 4.47 12.68
C TYR A 135 4.22 5.89 13.30
N ASP A 136 3.49 6.85 12.71
CA ASP A 136 3.50 8.28 13.11
C ASP A 136 2.78 8.60 14.42
N ASN A 137 2.16 7.61 15.05
CA ASN A 137 1.48 7.81 16.32
C ASN A 137 1.43 6.49 17.11
N ASP A 138 1.19 6.61 18.41
CA ASP A 138 1.14 5.49 19.37
C ASP A 138 0.12 4.40 19.01
N ARG A 139 -0.83 4.67 18.11
CA ARG A 139 -1.83 3.70 17.65
C ARG A 139 -1.24 2.63 16.74
N SER A 140 -0.02 2.84 16.25
CA SER A 140 0.65 1.93 15.31
C SER A 140 1.31 0.74 15.99
N GLY A 141 1.26 0.70 17.33
CA GLY A 141 1.89 -0.34 18.14
C GLY A 141 3.40 -0.20 18.21
N ASP A 142 4.03 -1.25 18.71
CA ASP A 142 5.49 -1.36 18.82
C ASP A 142 6.13 -1.94 17.54
N PHE A 143 7.46 -2.11 17.58
CA PHE A 143 8.24 -2.70 16.49
C PHE A 143 8.44 -4.22 16.63
N ALA A 144 7.89 -4.89 17.64
CA ALA A 144 8.03 -6.34 17.80
C ALA A 144 7.58 -7.14 16.56
N PRO A 145 6.54 -6.74 15.80
CA PRO A 145 6.18 -7.39 14.54
C PRO A 145 7.31 -7.47 13.50
N LEU A 146 8.28 -6.56 13.53
CA LEU A 146 9.37 -6.52 12.55
C LEU A 146 10.31 -7.73 12.62
N ARG A 147 10.24 -8.52 13.70
CA ARG A 147 11.01 -9.78 13.83
C ARG A 147 10.70 -10.80 12.73
N PHE A 148 9.55 -10.67 12.05
CA PHE A 148 9.15 -11.53 10.94
C PHE A 148 9.67 -11.05 9.58
N ILE A 149 10.33 -9.90 9.52
CA ILE A 149 10.99 -9.43 8.30
C ILE A 149 12.12 -10.38 7.94
N ARG A 150 12.13 -10.81 6.69
CA ARG A 150 13.12 -11.76 6.21
C ARG A 150 14.50 -11.08 6.18
N PRO A 151 15.55 -11.71 6.70
CA PRO A 151 16.89 -11.16 6.61
C PRO A 151 17.32 -11.03 5.14
N GLY A 152 18.16 -10.04 4.85
CA GLY A 152 18.76 -9.85 3.53
C GLY A 152 18.20 -8.63 2.78
N LYS A 153 17.62 -8.84 1.60
CA LYS A 153 17.28 -7.73 0.68
C LYS A 153 15.97 -7.02 1.01
N GLN A 154 15.09 -7.61 1.82
CA GLN A 154 13.78 -7.03 2.13
C GLN A 154 13.95 -5.76 2.99
N GLN A 155 13.39 -4.65 2.54
CA GLN A 155 13.50 -3.37 3.24
C GLN A 155 12.23 -3.05 4.04
N VAL A 156 12.40 -2.35 5.16
CA VAL A 156 11.32 -1.79 5.97
C VAL A 156 11.49 -0.29 6.00
N VAL A 157 10.52 0.41 5.43
CA VAL A 157 10.45 1.86 5.45
C VAL A 157 9.48 2.28 6.55
N LEU A 158 10.04 2.85 7.62
CA LEU A 158 9.30 3.31 8.79
C LEU A 158 8.79 4.72 8.56
N GLY A 159 7.47 4.83 8.50
CA GLY A 159 6.73 6.08 8.44
C GLY A 159 6.68 6.76 9.81
N LEU A 160 7.76 7.43 10.22
CA LEU A 160 7.88 8.07 11.55
C LEU A 160 7.64 9.58 11.54
N ILE A 161 7.51 10.18 10.36
CA ILE A 161 7.25 11.62 10.23
C ILE A 161 5.76 11.81 9.95
N THR A 162 5.04 12.43 10.88
CA THR A 162 3.62 12.75 10.65
C THR A 162 3.45 13.73 9.51
N THR A 163 2.36 13.57 8.75
CA THR A 163 1.90 14.61 7.81
C THR A 163 0.51 15.11 8.20
N LYS A 164 0.04 14.76 9.41
CA LYS A 164 -1.32 15.04 9.88
C LYS A 164 -1.41 16.39 10.59
N ASN A 165 -0.30 16.87 11.13
CA ASN A 165 -0.16 18.21 11.70
C ASN A 165 1.11 18.87 11.15
N GLY A 166 1.26 20.18 11.41
CA GLY A 166 2.41 20.96 10.96
C GLY A 166 3.55 21.02 11.99
N GLU A 167 3.48 20.25 13.07
CA GLU A 167 4.52 20.23 14.09
C GLU A 167 5.71 19.41 13.59
N LEU A 168 6.92 19.94 13.79
CA LEU A 168 8.13 19.23 13.39
C LEU A 168 8.48 18.17 14.43
N GLU A 169 8.78 16.97 13.95
CA GLU A 169 9.22 15.88 14.79
C GLU A 169 10.57 16.18 15.46
N ASN A 170 10.74 15.70 16.69
CA ASN A 170 12.01 15.76 17.40
C ASN A 170 13.03 14.79 16.75
N PRO A 171 14.16 15.29 16.20
CA PRO A 171 15.16 14.43 15.55
C PRO A 171 15.73 13.34 16.47
N GLU A 172 15.91 13.64 17.76
CA GLU A 172 16.40 12.69 18.77
C GLU A 172 15.37 11.59 19.03
N GLY A 173 14.08 11.94 19.00
CA GLY A 173 12.97 10.99 19.10
C GLY A 173 12.94 10.03 17.91
N ILE A 174 13.10 10.54 16.69
CA ILE A 174 13.18 9.69 15.47
C ILE A 174 14.37 8.73 15.57
N LYS A 175 15.56 9.22 15.95
CA LYS A 175 16.74 8.36 16.12
C LYS A 175 16.48 7.25 17.14
N ALA A 176 15.89 7.58 18.30
CA ALA A 176 15.55 6.59 19.32
C ALA A 176 14.60 5.52 18.79
N ARG A 177 13.58 5.91 18.01
CA ARG A 177 12.66 4.98 17.35
C ARG A 177 13.35 4.08 16.32
N LEU A 178 14.29 4.61 15.54
CA LEU A 178 15.09 3.81 14.61
C LEU A 178 15.97 2.78 15.35
N GLU A 179 16.59 3.17 16.47
CA GLU A 179 17.36 2.25 17.32
C GLU A 179 16.47 1.21 18.02
N GLU A 180 15.23 1.56 18.35
CA GLU A 180 14.23 0.62 18.85
C GLU A 180 13.88 -0.43 17.79
N ALA A 181 13.61 -0.02 16.55
CA ALA A 181 13.34 -0.94 15.44
C ALA A 181 14.55 -1.84 15.12
N ALA A 182 15.77 -1.32 15.25
CA ALA A 182 17.01 -2.05 15.01
C ALA A 182 17.22 -3.24 15.98
N LYS A 183 16.44 -3.34 17.07
CA LYS A 183 16.42 -4.51 17.95
C LYS A 183 15.75 -5.74 17.31
N TYR A 184 14.92 -5.53 16.29
CA TYR A 184 14.08 -6.57 15.67
C TYR A 184 14.47 -6.88 14.22
N VAL A 185 15.03 -5.90 13.51
CA VAL A 185 15.45 -6.03 12.10
C VAL A 185 16.81 -5.35 11.89
N ALA A 186 17.63 -5.88 11.00
CA ALA A 186 18.97 -5.33 10.72
C ALA A 186 18.90 -3.85 10.30
N LYS A 187 19.84 -3.04 10.78
CA LYS A 187 19.85 -1.59 10.53
C LYS A 187 19.95 -1.25 9.05
N GLU A 188 20.61 -2.10 8.26
CA GLU A 188 20.77 -2.00 6.81
C GLU A 188 19.47 -2.28 6.04
N GLN A 189 18.46 -2.85 6.72
CA GLN A 189 17.12 -3.08 6.18
C GLN A 189 16.12 -1.98 6.59
N ILE A 190 16.53 -1.01 7.42
CA ILE A 190 15.66 0.07 7.90
C ILE A 190 15.85 1.33 7.04
N CYS A 191 14.72 1.86 6.56
CA CYS A 191 14.60 3.14 5.89
C CYS A 191 13.61 4.05 6.64
N LEU A 192 13.67 5.36 6.41
CA LEU A 192 12.80 6.36 7.01
C LEU A 192 11.94 7.06 5.95
N SER A 193 10.66 7.26 6.22
CA SER A 193 9.77 8.08 5.39
C SER A 193 8.75 8.88 6.20
N PRO A 194 8.03 9.82 5.57
CA PRO A 194 6.73 10.27 6.06
C PRO A 194 5.72 9.11 6.16
N ALA A 195 4.79 9.20 7.10
CA ALA A 195 3.88 8.11 7.43
C ALA A 195 2.73 7.92 6.45
N VAL A 196 2.24 8.99 5.84
CA VAL A 196 1.34 8.90 4.71
C VAL A 196 1.91 9.71 3.56
N ARG A 197 1.42 9.45 2.34
CA ARG A 197 1.75 10.27 1.18
C ARG A 197 1.41 11.74 1.46
N LEU A 198 2.38 12.63 1.25
CA LEU A 198 2.11 14.05 1.03
C LEU A 198 1.30 14.19 -0.27
N CYS A 199 -0.01 14.41 -0.15
CA CYS A 199 -0.82 14.84 -1.29
C CYS A 199 -0.44 16.28 -1.65
N LEU A 200 0.40 16.44 -2.68
CA LEU A 200 0.64 17.76 -3.25
C LEU A 200 -0.66 18.26 -3.89
N TYR A 201 -1.31 19.23 -3.26
CA TYR A 201 -2.38 19.99 -3.90
C TYR A 201 -1.79 20.77 -5.09
N ARG A 202 -2.42 20.67 -6.26
CA ARG A 202 -2.16 21.61 -7.35
C ARG A 202 -2.47 23.02 -6.84
N ARG A 203 -1.56 23.98 -7.05
CA ARG A 203 -1.85 25.40 -6.85
C ARG A 203 -3.17 25.73 -7.55
N GLY A 204 -4.19 26.12 -6.79
CA GLY A 204 -5.48 26.59 -7.33
C GLY A 204 -6.73 25.80 -6.95
N GLN A 205 -6.63 24.62 -6.33
CA GLN A 205 -7.81 23.95 -5.72
C GLN A 205 -7.69 23.98 -4.20
N GLN A 206 -8.16 25.06 -3.57
CA GLN A 206 -8.39 25.06 -2.13
C GLN A 206 -9.75 24.42 -1.84
N PRO A 207 -9.85 23.51 -0.85
CA PRO A 207 -11.13 23.21 -0.23
C PRO A 207 -11.63 24.47 0.52
N GLU A 208 -12.94 24.63 0.63
CA GLU A 208 -13.55 25.71 1.41
C GLU A 208 -12.92 25.77 2.81
N ARG A 209 -12.52 26.98 3.20
CA ARG A 209 -11.85 27.25 4.48
C ARG A 209 -12.74 26.77 5.63
N ASN A 210 -12.22 25.86 6.45
CA ASN A 210 -12.67 25.72 7.81
C ASN A 210 -12.10 26.92 8.60
N PRO A 211 -12.92 27.82 9.18
CA PRO A 211 -12.45 29.08 9.76
C PRO A 211 -11.58 28.94 11.02
N ALA A 212 -11.30 27.73 11.49
CA ALA A 212 -10.57 27.48 12.74
C ALA A 212 -9.03 27.39 12.63
N VAL A 213 -8.43 27.33 11.44
CA VAL A 213 -6.97 27.14 11.31
C VAL A 213 -6.39 28.13 10.30
N GLY A 214 -5.90 29.26 10.80
CA GLY A 214 -5.16 30.22 10.00
C GLY A 214 -3.67 29.90 10.00
N GLN A 215 -3.16 29.23 8.96
CA GLN A 215 -1.80 29.44 8.39
C GLN A 215 -1.57 28.56 7.14
N SER A 216 -0.75 29.09 6.22
CA SER A 216 -0.52 28.57 4.86
C SER A 216 0.46 27.38 4.82
N PRO A 217 0.24 26.31 4.01
CA PRO A 217 1.09 25.10 3.98
C PRO A 217 2.39 25.23 3.16
N SER A 218 2.67 26.39 2.55
CA SER A 218 3.70 26.50 1.51
C SER A 218 5.17 26.37 1.97
N GLY A 219 5.46 26.53 3.27
CA GLY A 219 6.84 26.47 3.79
C GLY A 219 7.31 25.10 4.29
N HIS A 220 6.40 24.12 4.42
CA HIS A 220 6.68 22.86 5.11
C HIS A 220 7.37 21.81 4.21
N ALA A 221 7.02 21.79 2.92
CA ALA A 221 7.59 20.85 1.94
C ALA A 221 9.07 21.11 1.60
N ASP A 222 9.51 22.37 1.62
CA ASP A 222 10.89 22.74 1.27
C ASP A 222 11.91 22.36 2.36
N ARG A 223 11.49 22.30 3.63
CA ARG A 223 12.39 21.98 4.75
C ARG A 223 12.51 20.48 5.05
N GLN A 224 11.52 19.66 4.69
CA GLN A 224 11.64 18.19 4.80
C GLN A 224 12.66 17.61 3.79
N ARG A 225 12.98 18.34 2.72
CA ARG A 225 13.99 17.95 1.72
C ARG A 225 15.42 17.87 2.26
N SER A 226 15.76 18.59 3.34
CA SER A 226 17.13 18.63 3.86
C SER A 226 17.49 17.44 4.76
N LEU A 227 16.50 16.64 5.17
CA LEU A 227 16.70 15.46 6.05
C LEU A 227 16.87 14.14 5.28
N VAL A 228 16.63 14.13 3.97
CA VAL A 228 16.69 12.94 3.11
C VAL A 228 17.65 13.20 1.95
N LYS A 229 18.77 12.48 1.89
CA LYS A 229 19.68 12.57 0.73
C LYS A 229 18.96 12.06 -0.53
N PRO A 230 18.98 12.80 -1.66
CA PRO A 230 18.31 12.38 -2.87
C PRO A 230 19.03 11.15 -3.46
N HIS A 231 18.30 10.03 -3.59
CA HIS A 231 18.67 8.94 -4.48
C HIS A 231 18.14 9.28 -5.89
N PRO A 232 18.88 8.98 -6.99
CA PRO A 232 18.53 9.48 -8.32
C PRO A 232 17.15 8.98 -8.71
N GLN A 233 16.27 9.92 -9.07
CA GLN A 233 14.87 9.70 -9.37
C GLN A 233 14.71 8.70 -10.52
N ARG A 234 14.40 7.46 -10.19
CA ARG A 234 13.77 6.49 -11.11
C ARG A 234 12.27 6.76 -11.08
N CYS A 235 11.58 6.71 -12.22
CA CYS A 235 10.14 6.94 -12.30
C CYS A 235 9.38 6.16 -11.22
N ILE A 236 8.87 6.85 -10.20
CA ILE A 236 7.98 6.28 -9.18
C ILE A 236 6.56 6.38 -9.75
N ILE A 237 6.10 5.32 -10.39
CA ILE A 237 4.68 5.19 -10.73
C ILE A 237 4.00 4.59 -9.50
N LYS A 238 3.06 5.33 -8.91
CA LYS A 238 2.30 4.91 -7.74
C LYS A 238 0.83 4.80 -8.13
N VAL A 239 0.32 3.57 -8.16
CA VAL A 239 -1.04 3.24 -8.62
C VAL A 239 -2.03 3.48 -7.49
N GLN A 240 -2.47 4.73 -7.31
CA GLN A 240 -3.49 5.09 -6.34
C GLN A 240 -4.70 5.73 -7.03
N ARG A 241 -5.85 5.05 -6.95
CA ARG A 241 -7.23 5.54 -7.19
C ARG A 241 -7.34 6.66 -8.24
N CYS A 242 -6.94 6.40 -9.49
CA CYS A 242 -7.28 7.27 -10.60
C CYS A 242 -8.76 7.02 -10.96
N ALA A 243 -9.58 8.07 -10.97
CA ALA A 243 -11.01 8.02 -11.35
C ALA A 243 -11.25 7.46 -12.76
N ILE A 244 -10.20 7.25 -13.55
CA ILE A 244 -10.21 6.61 -14.87
C ILE A 244 -10.60 5.11 -14.78
N LEU A 245 -10.29 4.39 -13.70
CA LEU A 245 -10.57 2.94 -13.60
C LEU A 245 -12.05 2.60 -13.36
N ARG A 246 -12.88 3.53 -12.88
CA ARG A 246 -14.32 3.27 -12.67
C ARG A 246 -15.13 3.19 -13.97
N ARG A 247 -14.58 3.63 -15.11
CA ARG A 247 -15.29 3.62 -16.40
C ARG A 247 -14.98 2.42 -17.28
N TYR A 248 -13.97 1.61 -16.95
CA TYR A 248 -13.43 0.57 -17.85
C TYR A 248 -13.33 -0.84 -17.26
N LEU A 249 -13.72 -1.05 -16.00
CA LEU A 249 -13.92 -2.39 -15.42
C LEU A 249 -15.38 -2.85 -15.63
N TYR A 250 -15.77 -2.99 -16.89
CA TYR A 250 -16.70 -4.06 -17.27
C TYR A 250 -15.78 -5.13 -17.85
N ILE A 251 -15.79 -6.34 -17.28
CA ILE A 251 -15.06 -7.49 -17.84
C ILE A 251 -16.08 -8.30 -18.65
N PRO A 252 -16.38 -7.97 -19.92
CA PRO A 252 -17.14 -8.87 -20.76
C PRO A 252 -16.21 -9.99 -21.23
N ARG A 253 -16.67 -11.24 -21.09
CA ARG A 253 -16.08 -12.38 -21.81
C ARG A 253 -16.08 -12.06 -23.31
N SER A 254 -14.90 -12.00 -23.92
CA SER A 254 -14.75 -12.24 -25.36
C SER A 254 -13.96 -13.55 -25.54
N PRO A 255 -14.37 -14.45 -26.46
CA PRO A 255 -13.66 -15.72 -26.70
C PRO A 255 -12.26 -15.55 -27.31
N SER A 256 -11.83 -14.33 -27.63
CA SER A 256 -10.53 -14.07 -28.24
C SER A 256 -9.59 -13.33 -27.28
N ARG A 257 -8.36 -13.82 -27.14
CA ARG A 257 -7.26 -13.36 -26.26
C ARG A 257 -6.76 -11.89 -26.41
N ASN A 258 -7.55 -10.97 -26.97
CA ASN A 258 -7.09 -9.63 -27.37
C ASN A 258 -7.74 -8.45 -26.61
N SER A 259 -8.55 -8.66 -25.57
CA SER A 259 -9.27 -7.56 -24.89
C SER A 259 -8.46 -6.86 -23.78
N ALA A 260 -7.58 -7.56 -23.06
CA ALA A 260 -6.73 -6.97 -22.01
C ALA A 260 -5.72 -5.95 -22.60
N THR A 261 -5.26 -6.19 -23.82
CA THR A 261 -4.32 -5.32 -24.55
C THR A 261 -4.94 -3.96 -24.91
N SER A 262 -6.26 -3.90 -25.14
CA SER A 262 -7.00 -2.69 -25.51
C SER A 262 -7.18 -1.71 -24.33
N ILE A 263 -7.47 -2.25 -23.15
CA ILE A 263 -7.68 -1.44 -21.94
C ILE A 263 -6.35 -0.84 -21.45
N LEU A 264 -5.26 -1.60 -21.50
CA LEU A 264 -3.93 -1.10 -21.15
C LEU A 264 -3.33 -0.14 -22.19
N ALA A 265 -3.57 -0.35 -23.49
CA ALA A 265 -3.12 0.57 -24.53
C ALA A 265 -3.72 1.97 -24.35
N SER A 266 -4.99 2.05 -23.95
CA SER A 266 -5.68 3.31 -23.68
C SER A 266 -5.13 4.04 -22.44
N PHE A 267 -4.60 3.30 -21.46
CA PHE A 267 -3.98 3.86 -20.25
C PHE A 267 -2.56 4.40 -20.52
N LEU A 268 -1.79 3.72 -21.38
CA LEU A 268 -0.43 4.14 -21.76
C LEU A 268 -0.42 5.38 -22.69
N LEU A 269 -1.46 5.56 -23.51
CA LEU A 269 -1.64 6.76 -24.33
C LEU A 269 -1.90 8.04 -23.50
N LEU A 270 -2.41 7.91 -22.28
CA LEU A 270 -2.65 9.02 -21.34
C LEU A 270 -1.40 9.43 -20.54
N LEU A 271 -0.32 8.63 -20.59
CA LEU A 271 0.94 8.86 -19.87
C LEU A 271 2.06 9.43 -20.76
N ARG A 272 1.77 9.73 -22.04
CA ARG A 272 2.66 10.45 -22.96
C ARG A 272 2.32 11.94 -23.00
#